data_AF-X1JYR2-F1
#
_entry.id   AF-X1JYR2-F1
#
_cell.length_a   1.000
_cell.length_b   1.000
_cell.length_c   1.000
_cell.angle_alpha   90.00
_cell.angle_beta   90.00
_cell.angle_gamma   90.00
#
_symmetry.space_group_name_H-M   'P 1'
#
loop_
_entity.id
_entity.type
_entity.pdbx_description
1 polymer ?
#
loop_
_entity_poly.entity_id
_entity_poly.type
_entity_poly.pdbx_seq_one_letter_code
_entity_poly.pdbx_strand_id
1 'polypeptide(L)'
;MYAFSTENWKRSTEEVRFLMGFNREVVRRRRENLNAMGVNMRWVGSRPRMWSSVIKEFDIAEQMTVGNDVITVNYCVNYGGRTEIVEAARELAEQAAAGKINPSRISEASFAKHLHRPDIPDVDLFIRTSGEQ
;
A
#
# COMPACT_ATOMS: atom_id res chain seq x y z
N MET A 1 5.44 1.51 -6.69
CA MET A 1 6.25 2.73 -6.48
C MET A 1 6.33 3.04 -4.99
N TYR A 2 7.50 3.38 -4.46
CA TYR A 2 7.68 3.66 -3.04
C TYR A 2 7.70 5.17 -2.78
N ALA A 3 6.61 5.72 -2.22
CA ALA A 3 6.43 7.17 -2.08
C ALA A 3 6.58 7.69 -0.63
N PHE A 4 6.18 6.90 0.38
CA PHE A 4 6.41 7.24 1.79
C PHE A 4 6.47 5.98 2.65
N SER A 5 7.50 5.86 3.48
CA SER A 5 7.77 4.69 4.32
C SER A 5 7.29 4.85 5.77
N THR A 6 7.06 3.75 6.48
CA THR A 6 6.78 3.75 7.93
C THR A 6 7.92 4.34 8.77
N GLU A 7 9.14 4.38 8.24
CA GLU A 7 10.31 4.99 8.86
C GLU A 7 10.40 6.50 8.58
N ASN A 8 9.72 7.02 7.54
CA ASN A 8 9.72 8.45 7.24
C ASN A 8 9.01 9.29 8.31
N TRP A 9 8.23 8.68 9.20
CA TRP A 9 7.71 9.33 10.42
C TRP A 9 8.80 9.81 11.39
N LYS A 10 10.06 9.36 11.23
CA LYS A 10 11.20 9.83 12.03
C LYS A 10 11.79 11.15 11.52
N ARG A 11 11.35 11.66 10.37
CA ARG A 11 11.77 12.96 9.83
C ARG A 11 11.11 14.12 10.59
N SER A 12 11.50 15.35 10.28
CA SER A 12 10.90 16.53 10.93
C SER A 12 9.40 16.61 10.65
N THR A 13 8.66 17.20 11.58
CA THR A 13 7.20 17.37 11.49
C THR A 13 6.82 18.16 10.23
N GLU A 14 7.61 19.18 9.88
CA GLU A 14 7.43 20.01 8.70
C GLU A 14 7.56 19.18 7.41
N GLU A 15 8.59 18.32 7.34
CA GLU A 15 8.83 17.48 6.18
C GLU A 15 7.73 16.40 6.04
N VAL A 16 7.33 15.76 7.14
CA VAL A 16 6.23 14.78 7.13
C VAL A 16 4.93 15.44 6.64
N ARG A 17 4.61 16.64 7.15
CA ARG A 17 3.43 17.41 6.73
C ARG A 17 3.48 17.76 5.25
N PHE A 18 4.64 18.18 4.76
CA PHE A 18 4.85 18.45 3.34
C PHE A 18 4.62 17.19 2.49
N LEU A 19 5.25 16.07 2.83
CA LEU A 19 5.14 14.82 2.07
C LEU A 19 3.71 14.27 2.03
N MET A 20 2.98 14.33 3.16
CA MET A 20 1.56 13.92 3.17
C MET A 20 0.70 14.83 2.29
N GLY A 21 0.91 16.14 2.35
CA GLY A 21 0.23 17.11 1.49
C GLY A 21 0.54 16.92 0.00
N PHE A 22 1.81 16.68 -0.31
CA PHE A 22 2.29 16.45 -1.68
C PHE A 22 1.69 15.17 -2.28
N ASN A 23 1.70 14.05 -1.56
CA ASN A 23 1.09 12.80 -2.02
C ASN A 23 -0.40 13.00 -2.34
N ARG A 24 -1.15 13.65 -1.45
CA ARG A 24 -2.57 13.99 -1.67
C ARG A 24 -2.76 14.77 -2.97
N GLU A 25 -1.94 15.78 -3.19
CA GLU A 25 -2.03 16.65 -4.37
C GLU A 25 -1.66 15.92 -5.66
N VAL A 26 -0.63 15.09 -5.65
CA VAL A 26 -0.22 14.28 -6.81
C VAL A 26 -1.34 13.34 -7.23
N VAL A 27 -1.93 12.59 -6.30
CA VAL A 27 -3.03 11.66 -6.60
C VAL A 27 -4.21 12.42 -7.20
N ARG A 28 -4.63 13.52 -6.55
CA ARG A 28 -5.76 14.32 -7.02
C ARG A 28 -5.55 14.90 -8.41
N ARG A 29 -4.35 15.41 -8.72
CA ARG A 29 -4.03 16.01 -10.03
C ARG A 29 -3.82 14.99 -11.15
N ARG A 30 -3.40 13.76 -10.83
CA ARG A 30 -3.01 12.76 -11.83
C ARG A 30 -4.06 11.69 -12.11
N ARG A 31 -5.01 11.44 -11.19
CA ARG A 31 -5.97 10.32 -11.33
C ARG A 31 -6.77 10.30 -12.63
N GLU A 32 -7.19 11.45 -13.16
CA GLU A 32 -7.93 11.51 -14.43
C GLU A 32 -7.05 11.09 -15.61
N ASN A 33 -5.80 11.57 -15.65
CA ASN A 33 -4.83 11.18 -16.67
C ASN A 33 -4.48 9.69 -16.57
N LEU A 34 -4.25 9.19 -15.35
CA LEU A 34 -3.99 7.76 -15.12
C LEU A 34 -5.16 6.90 -15.59
N ASN A 35 -6.39 7.33 -15.31
CA ASN A 35 -7.58 6.66 -15.80
C ASN A 35 -7.66 6.63 -17.33
N ALA A 36 -7.44 7.79 -17.97
CA ALA A 36 -7.42 7.89 -19.44
C ALA A 36 -6.33 7.01 -20.09
N MET A 37 -5.23 6.74 -19.37
CA MET A 37 -4.15 5.86 -19.81
C MET A 37 -4.41 4.36 -19.55
N GLY A 38 -5.56 4.00 -18.97
CA GLY A 38 -5.86 2.61 -18.61
C GLY A 38 -5.03 2.08 -17.44
N VAL A 39 -4.55 2.96 -16.56
CA VAL A 39 -3.85 2.55 -15.33
C VAL A 39 -4.88 2.15 -14.27
N ASN A 40 -4.70 0.99 -13.64
CA ASN A 40 -5.38 0.57 -12.41
C ASN A 40 -4.54 1.00 -11.20
N MET A 41 -4.92 2.07 -10.52
CA MET A 41 -4.14 2.64 -9.42
C MET A 41 -4.64 2.15 -8.08
N ARG A 42 -3.74 1.68 -7.21
CA ARG A 42 -4.11 1.14 -5.89
C ARG A 42 -3.20 1.66 -4.81
N TRP A 43 -3.78 1.99 -3.66
CA TRP A 43 -2.99 2.29 -2.47
C TRP A 43 -2.58 0.99 -1.77
N VAL A 44 -1.31 0.97 -1.35
CA VAL A 44 -0.71 -0.09 -0.51
C VAL A 44 -0.01 0.58 0.66
N GLY A 45 -0.34 0.18 1.89
CA GLY A 45 0.25 0.77 3.08
C GLY A 45 -0.62 0.63 4.32
N SER A 46 -0.01 0.95 5.46
CA SER A 46 -0.63 0.84 6.77
C SER A 46 -1.59 2.02 7.02
N ARG A 47 -2.77 1.74 7.60
CA ARG A 47 -3.76 2.77 8.00
C ARG A 47 -3.33 3.61 9.22
N PRO A 48 -2.76 3.04 10.29
CA PRO A 48 -2.28 3.81 11.44
C PRO A 48 -1.40 5.03 11.07
N ARG A 49 -1.69 6.18 11.69
CA ARG A 49 -1.04 7.50 11.46
C ARG A 49 -1.25 8.13 10.08
N MET A 50 -1.79 7.39 9.12
CA MET A 50 -2.10 7.91 7.80
C MET A 50 -3.24 8.93 7.88
N TRP A 51 -3.12 10.03 7.15
CA TRP A 51 -4.14 11.07 7.16
C TRP A 51 -5.36 10.62 6.36
N SER A 52 -6.54 10.69 6.96
CA SER A 52 -7.81 10.32 6.31
C SER A 52 -8.03 11.06 4.98
N SER A 53 -7.60 12.32 4.90
CA SER A 53 -7.67 13.11 3.66
C SER A 53 -6.80 12.56 2.52
N VAL A 54 -5.68 11.88 2.83
CA VAL A 54 -4.83 11.24 1.83
C VAL A 54 -5.45 9.92 1.39
N ILE A 55 -5.92 9.10 2.34
CA ILE A 55 -6.65 7.85 2.06
C ILE A 55 -7.85 8.12 1.15
N LYS A 56 -8.62 9.17 1.43
CA LYS A 56 -9.79 9.53 0.62
C LYS A 56 -9.45 9.79 -0.85
N GLU A 57 -8.33 10.46 -1.14
CA GLU A 57 -7.94 10.69 -2.54
C GLU A 57 -7.50 9.39 -3.24
N PHE A 58 -6.86 8.47 -2.50
CA PHE A 58 -6.56 7.14 -3.01
C PHE A 58 -7.81 6.30 -3.26
N ASP A 59 -8.78 6.31 -2.34
CA ASP A 59 -10.05 5.59 -2.52
C ASP A 59 -10.78 6.08 -3.78
N ILE A 60 -10.80 7.41 -4.02
CA ILE A 60 -11.39 7.97 -5.25
C ILE A 60 -10.61 7.50 -6.49
N ALA A 61 -9.28 7.59 -6.48
CA ALA A 61 -8.46 7.20 -7.62
C ALA A 61 -8.59 5.69 -7.95
N GLU A 62 -8.65 4.85 -6.93
CA GLU A 62 -8.84 3.40 -7.08
C GLU A 62 -10.21 3.08 -7.67
N GLN A 63 -11.28 3.69 -7.15
CA GLN A 63 -12.63 3.51 -7.71
C GLN A 63 -12.73 3.99 -9.16
N MET A 64 -12.07 5.10 -9.49
CA MET A 64 -12.04 5.61 -10.86
C MET A 64 -11.33 4.66 -11.83
N THR A 65 -10.40 3.84 -11.35
CA THR A 65 -9.48 3.06 -12.19
C THR A 65 -9.62 1.55 -12.06
N VAL A 66 -10.56 1.06 -11.25
CA VAL A 66 -10.69 -0.36 -10.90
C VAL A 66 -10.88 -1.28 -12.11
N GLY A 67 -11.55 -0.80 -13.16
CA GLY A 67 -11.83 -1.56 -14.38
C GLY A 67 -10.72 -1.50 -15.44
N ASN A 68 -9.65 -0.76 -15.19
CA ASN A 68 -8.56 -0.61 -16.14
C ASN A 68 -7.59 -1.80 -16.08
N ASP A 69 -6.95 -2.10 -17.21
CA ASP A 69 -6.16 -3.33 -17.41
C ASP A 69 -4.81 -3.14 -18.13
N VAL A 70 -4.42 -1.92 -18.51
CA VAL A 70 -3.13 -1.67 -19.21
C VAL A 70 -1.95 -1.91 -18.26
N ILE A 71 -2.03 -1.38 -17.04
CA ILE A 71 -1.01 -1.56 -15.99
C ILE A 71 -1.62 -1.33 -14.62
N THR A 72 -1.23 -2.14 -13.63
CA THR A 72 -1.54 -1.88 -12.22
C THR A 72 -0.39 -1.12 -11.55
N VAL A 73 -0.69 0.02 -10.94
CA VAL A 73 0.27 0.84 -10.20
C VAL A 73 -0.05 0.77 -8.71
N ASN A 74 0.76 -0.03 -8.00
CA ASN A 74 0.78 -0.05 -6.54
C ASN A 74 1.52 1.18 -6.02
N TYR A 75 0.77 2.14 -5.49
CA TYR A 75 1.28 3.40 -4.97
C TYR A 75 1.47 3.28 -3.45
N CYS A 76 2.71 3.01 -3.03
CA CYS A 76 3.01 2.65 -1.64
C CYS A 76 3.26 3.89 -0.78
N VAL A 77 2.32 4.22 0.11
CA VAL A 77 2.39 5.37 1.03
C VAL A 77 2.04 4.92 2.44
N ASN A 78 2.87 5.34 3.41
CA ASN A 78 2.91 4.75 4.75
C ASN A 78 3.10 3.22 4.69
N TYR A 79 3.92 2.77 3.75
CA TYR A 79 4.20 1.36 3.54
C TYR A 79 5.48 0.95 4.24
N GLY A 80 5.51 -0.28 4.72
CA GLY A 80 6.71 -0.94 5.24
C GLY A 80 6.48 -2.43 5.26
N GLY A 81 7.32 -3.21 4.56
CA GLY A 81 7.08 -4.65 4.40
C GLY A 81 7.00 -5.41 5.73
N ARG A 82 7.81 -5.01 6.73
CA ARG A 82 7.71 -5.58 8.10
C ARG A 82 6.37 -5.26 8.76
N THR A 83 5.85 -4.04 8.57
CA THR A 83 4.55 -3.64 9.11
C THR A 83 3.43 -4.43 8.44
N GLU A 84 3.46 -4.60 7.12
CA GLU A 84 2.48 -5.41 6.40
C GLU A 84 2.47 -6.87 6.88
N ILE A 85 3.65 -7.50 7.00
CA ILE A 85 3.79 -8.86 7.54
C ILE A 85 3.20 -8.97 8.96
N VAL A 86 3.46 -7.99 9.82
CA VAL A 86 2.92 -7.96 11.19
C VAL A 86 1.40 -7.78 11.20
N GLU A 87 0.86 -6.97 10.30
CA GLU A 87 -0.59 -6.77 10.17
C GLU A 87 -1.28 -8.05 9.68
N ALA A 88 -0.73 -8.72 8.66
CA ALA A 88 -1.20 -10.03 8.19
C ALA A 88 -1.14 -11.11 9.28
N ALA A 89 -0.01 -11.18 10.01
CA ALA A 89 0.17 -12.13 11.10
C ALA A 89 -0.81 -11.88 12.25
N ARG A 90 -1.11 -10.61 12.56
CA ARG A 90 -2.11 -10.24 13.58
C ARG A 90 -3.49 -10.73 13.18
N GLU A 91 -3.91 -10.51 11.93
CA GLU A 91 -5.21 -10.98 11.44
C GLU A 91 -5.33 -12.51 11.53
N LEU A 92 -4.29 -13.24 11.10
CA LEU A 92 -4.24 -14.70 11.23
C LEU A 92 -4.34 -15.15 12.70
N ALA A 93 -3.61 -14.49 13.61
CA ALA A 93 -3.66 -14.80 15.03
C ALA A 93 -5.06 -14.57 15.62
N GLU A 94 -5.73 -13.49 15.24
CA GLU A 94 -7.11 -13.21 15.65
C GLU A 94 -8.10 -14.26 15.11
N GLN A 95 -7.97 -14.65 13.84
CA GLN A 95 -8.79 -15.72 13.25
C GLN A 95 -8.56 -17.07 13.93
N ALA A 96 -7.31 -17.41 14.27
CA ALA A 96 -6.97 -18.62 14.99
C ALA A 96 -7.53 -18.61 16.42
N ALA A 97 -7.38 -17.50 17.15
CA ALA A 97 -7.94 -17.33 18.49
C ALA A 97 -9.47 -17.43 18.50
N ALA A 98 -10.12 -16.98 17.42
CA ALA A 98 -11.56 -17.13 17.20
C ALA A 98 -11.98 -18.54 16.72
N GLY A 99 -11.05 -19.48 16.55
CA GLY A 99 -11.32 -20.84 16.08
C GLY A 99 -11.70 -20.95 14.60
N LYS A 100 -11.52 -19.89 13.80
CA LYS A 100 -11.89 -19.85 12.37
C LYS A 100 -10.89 -20.58 11.49
N ILE A 101 -9.63 -20.65 11.92
CA ILE A 101 -8.55 -21.35 11.21
C ILE A 101 -7.76 -22.22 12.19
N ASN A 102 -7.17 -23.30 11.66
CA ASN A 102 -6.21 -24.10 12.41
C ASN A 102 -4.79 -23.54 12.17
N PRO A 103 -4.07 -23.06 13.22
CA PRO A 103 -2.72 -22.51 13.08
C PRO A 103 -1.74 -23.43 12.36
N SER A 104 -1.85 -24.75 12.53
CA SER A 104 -0.95 -25.71 11.88
C SER A 104 -1.18 -25.86 10.37
N ARG A 105 -2.26 -25.27 9.84
CA ARG A 105 -2.57 -25.25 8.41
C ARG A 105 -2.14 -23.96 7.72
N ILE A 106 -1.54 -23.01 8.44
CA ILE A 106 -1.02 -21.78 7.84
C ILE A 106 0.18 -22.13 6.95
N SER A 107 0.04 -21.81 5.67
CA SER A 107 1.07 -21.90 4.63
C SER A 107 1.40 -20.51 4.07
N GLU A 108 2.49 -20.39 3.32
CA GLU A 108 2.85 -19.17 2.58
C GLU A 108 1.68 -18.68 1.70
N ALA A 109 1.04 -19.59 0.96
CA ALA A 109 -0.11 -19.25 0.11
C ALA A 109 -1.32 -18.75 0.90
N SER A 110 -1.56 -19.27 2.10
CA SER A 110 -2.63 -18.75 2.97
C SER A 110 -2.25 -17.43 3.64
N PHE A 111 -0.96 -17.23 3.95
CA PHE A 111 -0.43 -16.01 4.52
C PHE A 111 -0.51 -14.84 3.53
N ALA A 112 -0.14 -15.07 2.27
CA ALA A 112 -0.19 -14.08 1.19
C ALA A 112 -1.59 -13.46 1.02
N LYS A 113 -2.66 -14.23 1.31
CA LYS A 113 -4.05 -13.75 1.26
C LYS A 113 -4.40 -12.67 2.28
N HIS A 114 -3.56 -12.50 3.30
CA HIS A 114 -3.75 -11.55 4.39
C HIS A 114 -2.82 -10.33 4.28
N LEU A 115 -1.99 -10.26 3.24
CA LEU A 115 -1.24 -9.03 2.91
C LEU A 115 -2.21 -7.93 2.46
N HIS A 116 -1.77 -6.66 2.42
CA HIS A 116 -2.65 -5.53 2.12
C HIS A 116 -3.35 -5.69 0.76
N ARG A 117 -2.65 -6.29 -0.20
CA ARG A 117 -3.14 -6.60 -1.55
C ARG A 117 -2.66 -8.00 -1.95
N PRO A 118 -3.48 -9.04 -1.76
CA PRO A 118 -3.07 -10.43 -1.95
C PRO A 118 -2.88 -10.83 -3.42
N ASP A 119 -3.25 -9.96 -4.35
CA ASP A 119 -3.15 -10.16 -5.79
C ASP A 119 -1.91 -9.50 -6.42
N ILE A 120 -1.08 -8.84 -5.61
CA ILE A 120 0.22 -8.33 -6.07
C ILE A 120 1.15 -9.54 -6.33
N PRO A 121 1.69 -9.69 -7.55
CA PRO A 121 2.63 -10.77 -7.84
C PRO A 121 4.00 -10.50 -7.21
N ASP A 122 4.87 -11.51 -7.24
CA ASP A 122 6.27 -11.34 -6.86
C ASP A 122 6.96 -10.24 -7.66
N VAL A 123 7.93 -9.57 -7.03
CA VAL A 123 8.71 -8.51 -7.68
C VAL A 123 9.85 -9.13 -8.47
N ASP A 124 9.76 -9.09 -9.80
CA ASP A 124 10.82 -9.58 -10.69
C ASP A 124 12.04 -8.65 -10.74
N LEU A 125 11.82 -7.34 -10.65
CA LEU A 125 12.86 -6.32 -10.78
C LEU A 125 12.69 -5.23 -9.72
N PHE A 126 13.71 -5.06 -8.89
CA PHE A 126 13.78 -4.01 -7.88
C PHE A 126 14.76 -2.91 -8.32
N ILE A 127 14.26 -1.68 -8.48
CA ILE A 127 15.06 -0.53 -8.88
C ILE A 127 15.14 0.46 -7.73
N ARG A 128 16.37 0.80 -7.32
CA ARG A 128 16.67 1.86 -6.35
C ARG A 128 17.58 2.90 -6.99
N THR A 129 17.11 4.14 -7.04
CA THR A 129 17.90 5.27 -7.57
C THR A 129 18.88 5.81 -6.52
N SER A 130 19.60 6.88 -6.85
CA SER A 130 20.55 7.61 -5.98
C SER A 130 21.83 6.87 -5.56
N GLY A 131 22.11 5.68 -6.10
CA GLY A 131 23.38 4.97 -5.89
C GLY A 131 23.50 4.24 -4.54
N GLU A 132 22.45 4.26 -3.73
CA GLU A 132 22.39 3.55 -2.46
C GLU A 132 22.15 2.04 -2.69
N GLN A 133 22.88 1.17 -1.98
CA GLN A 133 22.68 -0.29 -1.97
C GLN A 133 22.01 -0.70 -0.67
#